data_AF-A0A7X7UHG1-F1
#
_entry.id   AF-A0A7X7UHG1-F1
#
_cell.length_a   1.000
_cell.length_b   1.000
_cell.length_c   1.000
_cell.angle_alpha   90.00
_cell.angle_beta   90.00
_cell.angle_gamma   90.00
#
_symmetry.space_group_name_H-M   'P 1'
#
loop_
_entity.id
_entity.type
_entity.pdbx_description
1 polymer ?
#
loop_
_entity_poly.entity_id
_entity_poly.type
_entity_poly.pdbx_seq_one_letter_code
_entity_poly.pdbx_strand_id
1 'polypeptide(L)'
;MKPLLLTDITLCTEWQDDRLTVRGKWNEDEGAFVVDQRGVARLSGKNPELGALLAAHGARQALHHWELERIVARRPRPETMPALQMAGFFAAADGLELPFALQLPKRGLRIVFIGGFEHTRRLLAELLEREAPPVLVIGRKAAGMKSREADPLKKLCLANDIPFLHTADINDAKVVEAIRAAAPDYLCVLGWNQEFGPELLAVPKSGALGLYPTRLPEGRGHSPLRWTLIKGLTESAISLQWLTEQANAGDLADQRSFFVSREDDAASLYNRILKLEIEQMEEALPRMINRSLPRRPQDESRATCWPLRQDADDRLDWRQPAEVIYNSIRGLTAPYSGAYTFWRDRRLTIWKADLRDDLPPRPGEPGEIVETLPALGDFEESSVLVRGGDGVLLGLHQVQWEGEEETSAYHLWVMGVLRNGVRFS
;
A
#
# COMPACT_ATOMS: atom_id res chain seq x y z
N MET A 1 8.32 -4.01 35.52
CA MET A 1 6.95 -3.47 35.37
C MET A 1 6.72 -3.23 33.88
N LYS A 2 5.55 -3.57 33.33
CA LYS A 2 5.21 -3.19 31.95
C LYS A 2 5.16 -1.65 31.87
N PRO A 3 5.70 -1.01 30.82
CA PRO A 3 5.59 0.44 30.67
C PRO A 3 4.12 0.83 30.50
N LEU A 4 3.68 1.88 31.20
CA LEU A 4 2.35 2.46 31.04
C LEU A 4 2.20 3.02 29.62
N LEU A 5 1.20 2.56 28.87
CA LEU A 5 0.92 3.04 27.52
C LEU A 5 -0.30 3.96 27.51
N LEU A 6 -0.35 4.86 26.53
CA LEU A 6 -1.48 5.78 26.36
C LEU A 6 -2.82 5.05 26.15
N THR A 7 -2.78 3.87 25.55
CA THR A 7 -3.93 2.98 25.31
C THR A 7 -4.55 2.42 26.60
N ASP A 8 -3.78 2.45 27.69
CA ASP A 8 -4.22 1.93 28.99
C ASP A 8 -4.92 3.02 29.82
N ILE A 9 -4.94 4.28 29.34
CA ILE A 9 -5.45 5.45 30.05
C ILE A 9 -6.77 5.89 29.43
N THR A 10 -7.80 6.07 30.26
CA THR A 10 -9.01 6.77 29.81
C THR A 10 -8.73 8.27 29.78
N LEU A 11 -8.72 8.86 28.58
CA LEU A 11 -8.42 10.28 28.37
C LEU A 11 -9.69 11.07 28.07
N CYS A 12 -9.75 12.28 28.63
CA CYS A 12 -10.75 13.29 28.28
C CYS A 12 -10.03 14.61 28.03
N THR A 13 -10.25 15.19 26.85
CA THR A 13 -9.68 16.47 26.44
C THR A 13 -10.77 17.51 26.33
N GLU A 14 -10.52 18.67 26.93
CA GLU A 14 -11.47 19.77 26.98
C GLU A 14 -10.76 21.09 26.71
N TRP A 15 -11.28 21.88 25.78
CA TRP A 15 -10.81 23.23 25.47
C TRP A 15 -11.78 24.26 26.05
N GLN A 16 -11.27 25.17 26.86
CA GLN A 16 -12.05 26.29 27.41
C GLN A 16 -11.16 27.52 27.54
N ASP A 17 -11.62 28.67 27.03
CA ASP A 17 -10.95 29.99 27.15
C ASP A 17 -9.42 29.94 26.88
N ASP A 18 -9.04 29.38 25.73
CA ASP A 18 -7.64 29.21 25.27
C ASP A 18 -6.74 28.35 26.18
N ARG A 19 -7.36 27.43 26.92
CA ARG A 19 -6.67 26.43 27.74
C ARG A 19 -7.10 25.03 27.32
N LEU A 20 -6.11 24.18 27.10
CA LEU A 20 -6.32 22.75 26.95
C LEU A 20 -6.20 22.09 28.32
N THR A 21 -7.24 21.37 28.72
CA THR A 21 -7.21 20.47 29.86
C THR A 21 -7.27 19.03 29.36
N VAL A 22 -6.27 18.23 29.70
CA VAL A 22 -6.23 16.78 29.46
C VAL A 22 -6.37 16.09 30.81
N ARG A 23 -7.46 15.35 31.01
CA ARG A 23 -7.66 14.49 32.18
C ARG A 23 -7.34 13.05 31.79
N GLY A 24 -6.60 12.35 32.64
CA GLY A 24 -6.30 10.94 32.47
C GLY A 24 -6.62 10.16 33.72
N LYS A 25 -7.20 8.98 33.53
CA LYS A 25 -7.44 8.01 34.60
C LYS A 25 -6.79 6.68 34.26
N TRP A 26 -6.03 6.15 35.21
CA TRP A 26 -5.42 4.82 35.13
C TRP A 26 -5.63 4.09 36.46
N ASN A 27 -6.40 3.00 36.45
CA ASN A 27 -6.89 2.34 37.67
C ASN A 27 -7.60 3.33 38.62
N GLU A 28 -7.14 3.45 39.86
CA GLU A 28 -7.64 4.41 40.86
C GLU A 28 -6.92 5.76 40.83
N ASP A 29 -5.82 5.88 40.06
CA ASP A 29 -5.05 7.12 39.94
C ASP A 29 -5.67 8.06 38.89
N GLU A 30 -5.89 9.31 39.30
CA GLU A 30 -6.38 10.39 38.43
C GLU A 30 -5.32 11.50 38.35
N GLY A 31 -5.17 12.05 37.15
CA GLY A 31 -4.29 13.18 36.88
C GLY A 31 -4.88 14.13 35.85
N ALA A 32 -4.45 15.39 35.89
CA ALA A 32 -4.82 16.38 34.89
C ALA A 32 -3.61 17.20 34.46
N PHE A 33 -3.51 17.46 33.17
CA PHE A 33 -2.54 18.35 32.56
C PHE A 33 -3.26 19.53 31.93
N VAL A 34 -2.88 20.75 32.30
CA VAL A 34 -3.44 21.99 31.75
C VAL A 34 -2.32 22.77 31.08
N VAL A 35 -2.53 23.18 29.84
CA VAL A 35 -1.60 24.06 29.13
C VAL A 35 -2.35 25.26 28.55
N ASP A 36 -1.82 26.45 28.80
CA ASP A 36 -2.32 27.70 28.22
C ASP A 36 -1.51 28.14 27.00
N GLN A 37 -2.05 29.07 26.23
CA GLN A 37 -1.43 29.68 25.05
C GLN A 37 -0.04 30.31 25.26
N ARG A 38 0.42 30.47 26.51
CA ARG A 38 1.78 30.95 26.83
C ARG A 38 2.77 29.80 27.06
N GLY A 39 2.31 28.55 26.88
CA GLY A 39 3.10 27.35 27.11
C GLY A 39 3.25 27.00 28.59
N VAL A 40 2.44 27.58 29.49
CA VAL A 40 2.52 27.28 30.92
C VAL A 40 1.74 26.00 31.19
N ALA A 41 2.49 24.91 31.38
CA ALA A 41 1.95 23.60 31.72
C ALA A 41 1.84 23.40 33.23
N ARG A 42 0.70 22.91 33.71
CA ARG A 42 0.49 22.49 35.10
C ARG A 42 -0.07 21.08 35.14
N LEU A 43 0.61 20.21 35.86
CA LEU A 43 0.17 18.84 36.12
C LEU A 43 -0.36 18.74 37.55
N SER A 44 -1.49 18.04 37.74
CA SER A 44 -1.97 17.58 39.03
C SER A 44 -2.07 16.05 39.05
N GLY A 45 -1.71 15.44 40.17
CA GLY A 45 -1.71 13.99 40.35
C GLY A 45 -0.50 13.50 41.15
N LYS A 46 -0.60 12.30 41.76
CA LYS A 46 0.49 11.69 42.54
C LYS A 46 1.31 10.66 41.75
N ASN A 47 0.89 10.32 40.53
CA ASN A 47 1.52 9.30 39.69
C ASN A 47 2.42 9.96 38.60
N PRO A 48 3.76 9.80 38.67
CA PRO A 48 4.69 10.45 37.73
C PRO A 48 4.60 9.92 36.29
N GLU A 49 4.29 8.63 36.09
CA GLU A 49 4.23 8.01 34.76
C GLU A 49 2.98 8.46 34.00
N LEU A 50 1.82 8.48 34.68
CA LEU A 50 0.58 9.07 34.16
C LEU A 50 0.79 10.56 33.84
N GLY A 51 1.54 11.27 34.68
CA GLY A 51 1.90 12.66 34.49
C GLY A 51 2.69 12.94 33.22
N ALA A 52 3.72 12.13 32.93
CA ALA A 52 4.55 12.26 31.74
C ALA A 52 3.74 12.01 30.45
N LEU A 53 2.85 11.02 30.45
CA LEU A 53 1.98 10.70 29.31
C LEU A 53 0.96 11.80 29.03
N LEU A 54 0.33 12.34 30.08
CA LEU A 54 -0.59 13.47 29.95
C LEU A 54 0.10 14.72 29.41
N ALA A 55 1.34 14.98 29.86
CA ALA A 55 2.13 16.10 29.36
C ALA A 55 2.51 15.95 27.88
N ALA A 56 2.95 14.75 27.46
CA ALA A 56 3.30 14.48 26.06
C ALA A 56 2.09 14.58 25.13
N HIS A 57 0.94 14.01 25.55
CA HIS A 57 -0.30 14.08 24.78
C HIS A 57 -0.85 15.51 24.70
N GLY A 58 -0.89 16.23 25.83
CA GLY A 58 -1.36 17.61 25.89
C GLY A 58 -0.50 18.58 25.08
N ALA A 59 0.83 18.46 25.13
CA ALA A 59 1.72 19.29 24.34
C ALA A 59 1.53 19.09 22.83
N ARG A 60 1.34 17.84 22.39
CA ARG A 60 1.09 17.51 20.97
C ARG A 60 -0.24 18.09 20.47
N GLN A 61 -1.30 17.96 21.27
CA GLN A 61 -2.62 18.52 20.96
C GLN A 61 -2.63 20.05 20.91
N ALA A 62 -1.92 20.70 21.85
CA ALA A 62 -1.82 22.17 21.88
C ALA A 62 -1.02 22.73 20.69
N LEU A 63 0.09 22.09 20.31
CA LEU A 63 0.85 22.48 19.10
C LEU A 63 -0.03 22.41 17.86
N HIS A 64 -0.73 21.28 17.68
CA HIS A 64 -1.60 21.07 16.53
C HIS A 64 -2.73 22.11 16.47
N HIS A 65 -3.36 22.40 17.61
CA HIS A 65 -4.45 23.38 17.68
C HIS A 65 -3.99 24.82 17.36
N TRP A 66 -2.86 25.28 17.93
CA TRP A 66 -2.39 26.64 17.68
C TRP A 66 -1.75 26.85 16.30
N GLU A 67 -1.22 25.79 15.68
CA GLU A 67 -0.82 25.82 14.27
C GLU A 67 -2.04 25.98 13.34
N LEU A 68 -3.15 25.31 13.65
CA LEU A 68 -4.41 25.48 12.92
C LEU A 68 -5.02 26.89 13.12
N GLU A 69 -5.02 27.43 14.35
CA GLU A 69 -5.52 28.79 14.61
C GLU A 69 -4.72 29.88 13.88
N ARG A 70 -3.39 29.72 13.77
CA ARG A 70 -2.54 30.64 12.98
C ARG A 70 -2.87 30.63 11.48
N ILE A 71 -3.34 29.50 10.96
CA ILE A 71 -3.81 29.35 9.58
C ILE A 71 -5.21 29.97 9.41
N VAL A 72 -6.06 29.90 10.43
CA VAL A 72 -7.46 30.38 10.41
C VAL A 72 -7.61 31.88 10.70
N ALA A 73 -6.60 32.54 11.28
CA ALA A 73 -6.66 33.94 11.75
C ALA A 73 -6.77 35.06 10.66
N ARG A 74 -6.99 34.75 9.37
CA ARG A 74 -7.45 35.74 8.38
C ARG A 74 -8.98 35.79 8.38
N ARG A 75 -9.56 36.73 9.13
CA ARG A 75 -11.01 37.03 9.21
C ARG A 75 -11.40 38.24 8.34
N PRO A 76 -12.69 38.38 7.95
CA PRO A 76 -13.68 39.00 8.84
C PRO A 76 -14.92 38.13 9.15
N ARG A 77 -15.47 38.37 10.35
CA ARG A 77 -16.80 37.99 10.90
C ARG A 77 -17.90 38.96 10.39
N PRO A 78 -19.17 38.87 10.84
CA PRO A 78 -20.03 37.70 11.15
C PRO A 78 -21.43 37.85 10.48
N GLU A 79 -22.31 36.85 10.56
CA GLU A 79 -23.73 37.05 10.94
C GLU A 79 -24.47 35.71 11.09
N THR A 80 -25.54 35.79 11.87
CA THR A 80 -26.25 34.80 12.69
C THR A 80 -27.20 33.84 11.96
N MET A 81 -27.67 32.85 12.74
CA MET A 81 -29.05 32.31 12.81
C MET A 81 -29.34 30.89 12.22
N PRO A 82 -30.42 30.20 12.66
CA PRO A 82 -30.30 29.01 13.52
C PRO A 82 -31.09 27.77 13.01
N ALA A 83 -31.15 26.76 13.86
CA ALA A 83 -31.83 25.48 13.71
C ALA A 83 -33.30 25.54 13.25
N LEU A 84 -33.71 24.58 12.42
CA LEU A 84 -35.11 24.18 12.28
C LEU A 84 -35.24 22.69 11.92
N GLN A 85 -36.03 22.03 12.77
CA GLN A 85 -36.64 20.71 12.61
C GLN A 85 -37.41 20.62 11.29
N MET A 86 -37.59 19.40 10.76
CA MET A 86 -38.93 18.88 10.45
C MET A 86 -38.83 17.42 9.97
N ALA A 87 -39.63 16.57 10.61
CA ALA A 87 -39.82 15.15 10.33
C ALA A 87 -40.90 14.92 9.27
N GLY A 88 -40.79 13.79 8.58
CA GLY A 88 -41.93 12.99 8.10
C GLY A 88 -42.31 13.14 6.64
N PHE A 89 -42.08 12.10 5.83
CA PHE A 89 -43.07 11.58 4.88
C PHE A 89 -42.79 10.10 4.55
N PHE A 90 -43.88 9.32 4.59
CA PHE A 90 -44.12 7.89 4.42
C PHE A 90 -43.47 7.27 3.16
N ALA A 91 -42.85 6.09 3.21
CA ALA A 91 -43.37 4.71 3.28
C ALA A 91 -43.82 4.10 1.92
N ALA A 92 -43.27 2.91 1.66
CA ALA A 92 -43.67 1.83 0.76
C ALA A 92 -43.38 1.93 -0.76
N ALA A 93 -42.25 1.33 -1.16
CA ALA A 93 -42.19 0.42 -2.31
C ALA A 93 -41.18 -0.70 -1.96
N ASP A 94 -41.65 -1.95 -1.96
CA ASP A 94 -40.89 -3.13 -1.56
C ASP A 94 -39.67 -3.39 -2.45
N GLY A 95 -38.51 -3.68 -1.84
CA GLY A 95 -37.48 -4.52 -2.47
C GLY A 95 -36.06 -3.98 -2.66
N LEU A 96 -35.65 -2.87 -2.05
CA LEU A 96 -34.22 -2.51 -1.94
C LEU A 96 -33.94 -1.74 -0.63
N GLU A 97 -33.48 -2.42 0.42
CA GLU A 97 -32.94 -1.75 1.60
C GLU A 97 -31.53 -1.24 1.30
N LEU A 98 -31.40 0.08 1.14
CA LEU A 98 -30.16 0.81 1.39
C LEU A 98 -30.25 1.40 2.80
N PRO A 99 -29.60 0.81 3.81
CA PRO A 99 -29.55 1.40 5.13
C PRO A 99 -28.48 2.48 5.08
N PHE A 100 -28.83 3.72 4.74
CA PHE A 100 -28.19 4.96 5.16
C PHE A 100 -28.85 6.11 4.39
N ALA A 101 -29.68 6.88 5.10
CA ALA A 101 -30.11 8.18 4.61
C ALA A 101 -28.85 9.05 4.46
N LEU A 102 -28.50 9.35 3.21
CA LEU A 102 -27.50 10.35 2.83
C LEU A 102 -27.99 11.74 3.28
N GLN A 103 -27.90 12.03 4.58
CA GLN A 103 -27.89 13.40 5.07
C GLN A 103 -26.51 13.99 4.78
N LEU A 104 -26.37 14.62 3.63
CA LEU A 104 -25.14 15.29 3.20
C LEU A 104 -24.87 16.53 4.08
N PRO A 105 -23.80 16.57 4.88
CA PRO A 105 -23.34 17.81 5.51
C PRO A 105 -22.62 18.69 4.48
N LYS A 106 -22.72 20.01 4.69
CA LYS A 106 -22.26 21.09 3.80
C LYS A 106 -20.74 21.05 3.50
N ARG A 107 -20.41 20.78 2.23
CA ARG A 107 -19.13 21.00 1.49
C ARG A 107 -17.82 20.48 2.13
N GLY A 108 -17.66 19.15 2.15
CA GLY A 108 -16.35 18.46 2.17
C GLY A 108 -16.04 17.83 0.80
N LEU A 109 -14.75 17.56 0.53
CA LEU A 109 -14.28 16.86 -0.67
C LEU A 109 -14.88 15.45 -0.75
N ARG A 110 -15.52 15.08 -1.87
CA ARG A 110 -16.13 13.75 -2.05
C ARG A 110 -15.25 12.86 -2.92
N ILE A 111 -14.68 11.81 -2.33
CA ILE A 111 -13.83 10.87 -3.06
C ILE A 111 -14.43 9.48 -3.04
N VAL A 112 -14.49 8.83 -4.19
CA VAL A 112 -14.76 7.39 -4.30
C VAL A 112 -13.43 6.68 -4.51
N PHE A 113 -13.14 5.69 -3.67
CA PHE A 113 -11.94 4.86 -3.81
C PHE A 113 -12.27 3.59 -4.58
N ILE A 114 -11.40 3.19 -5.50
CA ILE A 114 -11.57 1.98 -6.31
C ILE A 114 -10.29 1.15 -6.18
N GLY A 115 -10.43 -0.07 -5.70
CA GLY A 115 -9.29 -0.97 -5.54
C GLY A 115 -9.72 -2.36 -5.09
N GLY A 116 -8.77 -3.28 -4.94
CA GLY A 116 -9.14 -4.67 -4.64
C GLY A 116 -8.03 -5.53 -4.08
N PHE A 117 -6.92 -4.91 -3.69
CA PHE A 117 -5.76 -5.63 -3.16
C PHE A 117 -5.42 -5.10 -1.77
N GLU A 118 -4.57 -5.85 -1.07
CA GLU A 118 -4.03 -5.47 0.24
C GLU A 118 -3.42 -4.05 0.22
N HIS A 119 -2.89 -3.65 -0.94
CA HIS A 119 -2.37 -2.31 -1.18
C HIS A 119 -3.40 -1.21 -0.90
N THR A 120 -4.58 -1.34 -1.51
CA THR A 120 -5.71 -0.41 -1.31
C THR A 120 -6.11 -0.32 0.15
N ARG A 121 -6.15 -1.47 0.85
CA ARG A 121 -6.53 -1.53 2.27
C ARG A 121 -5.55 -0.77 3.14
N ARG A 122 -4.25 -0.99 2.97
CA ARG A 122 -3.22 -0.32 3.78
C ARG A 122 -3.22 1.18 3.52
N LEU A 123 -3.31 1.61 2.26
CA LEU A 123 -3.39 3.03 1.94
C LEU A 123 -4.66 3.68 2.53
N LEU A 124 -5.82 3.03 2.41
CA LEU A 124 -7.06 3.53 2.99
C LEU A 124 -6.96 3.67 4.52
N ALA A 125 -6.39 2.68 5.21
CA ALA A 125 -6.24 2.74 6.66
C ALA A 125 -5.46 3.99 7.10
N GLU A 126 -4.36 4.29 6.42
CA GLU A 126 -3.48 5.44 6.72
C GLU A 126 -4.17 6.78 6.42
N LEU A 127 -5.02 6.84 5.38
CA LEU A 127 -5.78 8.06 5.07
C LEU A 127 -6.97 8.30 6.03
N LEU A 128 -7.54 7.24 6.60
CA LEU A 128 -8.62 7.37 7.58
C LEU A 128 -8.15 7.99 8.89
N GLU A 129 -6.91 7.73 9.30
CA GLU A 129 -6.28 8.38 10.45
C GLU A 129 -6.10 9.90 10.28
N ARG A 130 -6.31 10.42 9.05
CA ARG A 130 -6.06 11.81 8.65
C ARG A 130 -7.33 12.57 8.27
N GLU A 131 -8.49 12.09 8.72
CA GLU A 131 -9.81 12.73 8.57
C GLU A 131 -10.27 12.97 7.11
N ALA A 132 -9.79 12.17 6.16
CA ALA A 132 -10.22 12.23 4.75
C ALA A 132 -10.95 10.94 4.30
N PRO A 133 -12.07 10.54 4.93
CA PRO A 133 -12.75 9.30 4.58
C PRO A 133 -13.42 9.39 3.20
N PRO A 134 -13.31 8.33 2.37
CA PRO A 134 -14.04 8.26 1.11
C PRO A 134 -15.55 8.12 1.36
N VAL A 135 -16.35 8.64 0.43
CA VAL A 135 -17.82 8.53 0.48
C VAL A 135 -18.34 7.17 0.04
N LEU A 136 -17.50 6.39 -0.65
CA LEU A 136 -17.77 5.04 -1.13
C LEU A 136 -16.45 4.37 -1.51
N VAL A 137 -16.33 3.08 -1.21
CA VAL A 137 -15.23 2.22 -1.67
C VAL A 137 -15.79 1.13 -2.59
N ILE A 138 -15.19 1.01 -3.78
CA ILE A 138 -15.45 -0.09 -4.71
C ILE A 138 -14.35 -1.13 -4.57
N GLY A 139 -14.74 -2.32 -4.11
CA GLY A 139 -13.88 -3.48 -3.96
C GLY A 139 -14.01 -4.46 -5.12
N ARG A 140 -12.92 -5.17 -5.43
CA ARG A 140 -12.96 -6.28 -6.39
C ARG A 140 -13.63 -7.50 -5.78
N LYS A 141 -14.55 -8.12 -6.51
CA LYS A 141 -15.03 -9.46 -6.21
C LYS A 141 -14.02 -10.49 -6.74
N ALA A 142 -13.24 -11.10 -5.86
CA ALA A 142 -12.31 -12.15 -6.29
C ALA A 142 -13.08 -13.41 -6.76
N ALA A 143 -12.64 -14.01 -7.85
CA ALA A 143 -13.19 -15.28 -8.32
C ALA A 143 -12.89 -16.38 -7.29
N GLY A 144 -13.90 -17.17 -6.92
CA GLY A 144 -13.74 -18.30 -5.99
C GLY A 144 -13.74 -17.96 -4.49
N MET A 145 -13.90 -16.68 -4.08
CA MET A 145 -14.09 -16.34 -2.66
C MET A 145 -15.41 -16.94 -2.13
N LYS A 146 -15.28 -17.92 -1.24
CA LYS A 146 -16.42 -18.64 -0.64
C LYS A 146 -17.22 -17.79 0.37
N SER A 147 -16.68 -16.70 0.93
CA SER A 147 -17.45 -15.77 1.75
C SER A 147 -17.14 -14.30 1.44
N ARG A 148 -18.21 -13.51 1.27
CA ARG A 148 -18.17 -12.05 1.10
C ARG A 148 -17.79 -11.29 2.39
N GLU A 149 -17.56 -12.01 3.48
CA GLU A 149 -17.29 -11.51 4.83
C GLU A 149 -15.81 -11.54 5.19
N ALA A 150 -14.98 -12.29 4.44
CA ALA A 150 -13.55 -12.41 4.70
C ALA A 150 -12.70 -11.30 4.06
N ASP A 151 -13.27 -10.40 3.25
CA ASP A 151 -12.54 -9.34 2.58
C ASP A 151 -12.00 -8.30 3.59
N PRO A 152 -10.67 -8.20 3.77
CA PRO A 152 -10.06 -7.27 4.71
C PRO A 152 -10.34 -5.79 4.40
N LEU A 153 -10.50 -5.43 3.12
CA LEU A 153 -10.85 -4.06 2.71
C LEU A 153 -12.29 -3.75 3.11
N LYS A 154 -13.22 -4.67 2.86
CA LYS A 154 -14.62 -4.51 3.30
C LYS A 154 -14.73 -4.40 4.82
N LYS A 155 -13.99 -5.25 5.56
CA LYS A 155 -13.96 -5.18 7.04
C LYS A 155 -13.48 -3.81 7.52
N LEU A 156 -12.43 -3.27 6.91
CA LEU A 156 -11.93 -1.93 7.23
C LEU A 156 -13.01 -0.86 6.97
N CYS A 157 -13.70 -0.91 5.83
CA CYS A 157 -14.76 0.03 5.52
C CYS A 157 -15.93 -0.05 6.51
N LEU A 158 -16.39 -1.26 6.84
CA LEU A 158 -17.47 -1.46 7.80
C LEU A 158 -17.10 -0.96 9.20
N ALA A 159 -15.86 -1.17 9.65
CA ALA A 159 -15.38 -0.71 10.94
C ALA A 159 -15.29 0.83 11.06
N ASN A 160 -15.35 1.54 9.93
CA ASN A 160 -15.26 3.01 9.86
C ASN A 160 -16.52 3.64 9.23
N ASP A 161 -17.64 2.90 9.18
CA ASP A 161 -18.92 3.38 8.62
C ASP A 161 -18.84 3.89 7.16
N ILE A 162 -17.96 3.29 6.36
CA ILE A 162 -17.77 3.64 4.95
C ILE A 162 -18.59 2.71 4.05
N PRO A 163 -19.46 3.25 3.17
CA PRO A 163 -20.15 2.44 2.18
C PRO A 163 -19.18 1.66 1.30
N PHE A 164 -19.47 0.38 1.09
CA PHE A 164 -18.62 -0.52 0.33
C PHE A 164 -19.42 -1.34 -0.68
N LEU A 165 -18.95 -1.41 -1.93
CA LEU A 165 -19.58 -2.19 -3.00
C LEU A 165 -18.56 -3.13 -3.65
N HIS A 166 -18.90 -4.42 -3.73
CA HIS A 166 -18.15 -5.38 -4.54
C HIS A 166 -18.61 -5.36 -5.99
N THR A 167 -17.65 -5.36 -6.92
CA THR A 167 -17.95 -5.61 -8.33
C THR A 167 -16.97 -6.59 -9.00
N ALA A 168 -17.49 -7.32 -9.99
CA ALA A 168 -16.68 -8.08 -10.94
C ALA A 168 -16.33 -7.26 -12.19
N ASP A 169 -17.07 -6.18 -12.47
CA ASP A 169 -16.89 -5.28 -13.60
C ASP A 169 -17.10 -3.84 -13.15
N ILE A 170 -16.07 -3.00 -13.29
CA ILE A 170 -16.14 -1.59 -12.88
C ILE A 170 -17.06 -0.76 -13.79
N ASN A 171 -17.30 -1.24 -15.01
CA ASN A 171 -18.14 -0.58 -16.01
C ASN A 171 -19.59 -1.08 -16.00
N ASP A 172 -19.96 -2.00 -15.10
CA ASP A 172 -21.35 -2.43 -14.95
C ASP A 172 -22.24 -1.22 -14.62
N ALA A 173 -23.36 -1.08 -15.33
CA ALA A 173 -24.24 0.07 -15.21
C ALA A 173 -24.72 0.32 -13.76
N LYS A 174 -24.92 -0.73 -12.95
CA LYS A 174 -25.32 -0.57 -11.54
C LYS A 174 -24.18 0.00 -10.69
N VAL A 175 -22.93 -0.34 -11.02
CA VAL A 175 -21.74 0.21 -10.35
C VAL A 175 -21.57 1.67 -10.73
N VAL A 176 -21.68 2.00 -12.01
CA VAL A 176 -21.62 3.39 -12.51
C VAL A 176 -22.70 4.24 -11.85
N GLU A 177 -23.94 3.74 -11.75
CA GLU A 177 -25.03 4.46 -11.08
C GLU A 177 -24.82 4.61 -9.57
N ALA A 178 -24.25 3.61 -8.89
CA ALA A 178 -23.90 3.74 -7.47
C ALA A 178 -22.81 4.81 -7.25
N ILE A 179 -21.79 4.85 -8.11
CA ILE A 179 -20.75 5.89 -8.09
C ILE A 179 -21.35 7.26 -8.41
N ARG A 180 -22.28 7.35 -9.37
CA ARG A 180 -23.00 8.58 -9.73
C ARG A 180 -23.84 9.11 -8.56
N ALA A 181 -24.57 8.22 -7.88
CA ALA A 181 -25.35 8.57 -6.69
C ALA A 181 -24.46 9.06 -5.53
N ALA A 182 -23.23 8.54 -5.42
CA ALA A 182 -22.24 9.06 -4.48
C ALA A 182 -21.71 10.46 -4.86
N ALA A 183 -22.04 10.99 -6.03
CA ALA A 183 -21.70 12.35 -6.47
C ALA A 183 -20.24 12.79 -6.19
N PRO A 184 -19.22 12.00 -6.60
CA PRO A 184 -17.83 12.29 -6.30
C PRO A 184 -17.32 13.57 -6.96
N ASP A 185 -16.43 14.28 -6.27
CA ASP A 185 -15.53 15.22 -6.91
C ASP A 185 -14.41 14.47 -7.64
N TYR A 186 -13.88 13.40 -7.05
CA TYR A 186 -12.80 12.58 -7.62
C TYR A 186 -13.06 11.08 -7.49
N LEU A 187 -12.58 10.32 -8.47
CA LEU A 187 -12.29 8.89 -8.27
C LEU A 187 -10.80 8.74 -7.96
N CYS A 188 -10.45 7.89 -6.99
CA CYS A 188 -9.07 7.51 -6.70
C CYS A 188 -8.91 6.01 -6.88
N VAL A 189 -8.13 5.61 -7.88
CA VAL A 189 -7.94 4.23 -8.31
C VAL A 189 -6.59 3.71 -7.85
N LEU A 190 -6.60 2.59 -7.15
CA LEU A 190 -5.47 2.02 -6.44
C LEU A 190 -5.43 0.51 -6.66
N GLY A 191 -4.56 0.05 -7.56
CA GLY A 191 -4.47 -1.38 -7.88
C GLY A 191 -5.76 -1.92 -8.46
N TRP A 192 -6.15 -1.42 -9.64
CA TRP A 192 -7.25 -1.96 -10.42
C TRP A 192 -6.74 -2.40 -11.79
N ASN A 193 -7.30 -3.49 -12.33
CA ASN A 193 -6.77 -4.13 -13.54
C ASN A 193 -7.74 -4.12 -14.73
N GLN A 194 -8.87 -3.43 -14.62
CA GLN A 194 -9.80 -3.23 -15.73
C GLN A 194 -9.67 -1.81 -16.28
N GLU A 195 -10.00 -1.66 -17.55
CA GLU A 195 -10.11 -0.36 -18.21
C GLU A 195 -11.35 0.38 -17.70
N PHE A 196 -11.26 1.71 -17.68
CA PHE A 196 -12.33 2.60 -17.23
C PHE A 196 -13.06 3.15 -18.45
N GLY A 197 -14.31 2.77 -18.62
CA GLY A 197 -15.15 3.20 -19.73
C GLY A 197 -15.53 4.68 -19.64
N PRO A 198 -15.91 5.30 -20.77
CA PRO A 198 -16.21 6.72 -20.85
C PRO A 198 -17.36 7.16 -19.94
N GLU A 199 -18.38 6.30 -19.76
CA GLU A 199 -19.52 6.59 -18.89
C GLU A 199 -19.10 6.79 -17.43
N LEU A 200 -18.18 5.96 -16.94
CA LEU A 200 -17.64 6.02 -15.59
C LEU A 200 -16.69 7.21 -15.43
N LEU A 201 -15.80 7.42 -16.40
CA LEU A 201 -14.84 8.53 -16.37
C LEU A 201 -15.52 9.91 -16.40
N ALA A 202 -16.75 9.99 -16.93
CA ALA A 202 -17.56 11.20 -16.93
C ALA A 202 -18.30 11.48 -15.60
N VAL A 203 -18.32 10.54 -14.65
CA VAL A 203 -19.04 10.70 -13.37
C VAL A 203 -18.41 11.72 -12.42
N PRO A 204 -17.10 11.67 -12.08
CA PRO A 204 -16.51 12.59 -11.11
C PRO A 204 -16.45 14.01 -11.63
N LYS A 205 -16.78 14.99 -10.79
CA LYS A 205 -16.82 16.42 -11.19
C LYS A 205 -15.46 16.96 -11.65
N SER A 206 -14.37 16.47 -11.07
CA SER A 206 -13.00 16.93 -11.34
C SER A 206 -12.17 15.91 -12.12
N GLY A 207 -12.59 14.65 -12.17
CA GLY A 207 -11.93 13.56 -12.89
C GLY A 207 -11.53 12.38 -12.02
N ALA A 208 -10.90 11.39 -12.66
CA ALA A 208 -10.38 10.20 -12.00
C ALA A 208 -8.86 10.26 -11.92
N LEU A 209 -8.30 9.86 -10.77
CA LEU A 209 -6.88 9.78 -10.50
C LEU A 209 -6.49 8.32 -10.29
N GLY A 210 -5.31 7.92 -10.76
CA GLY A 210 -4.74 6.60 -10.52
C GLY A 210 -3.33 6.69 -9.96
N LEU A 211 -3.03 5.89 -8.94
CA LEU A 211 -1.65 5.62 -8.52
C LEU A 211 -1.09 4.48 -9.35
N TYR A 212 0.10 4.68 -9.88
CA TYR A 212 0.80 3.70 -10.69
C TYR A 212 2.30 3.70 -10.37
N PRO A 213 2.89 2.56 -9.98
CA PRO A 213 4.23 2.54 -9.40
C PRO A 213 5.34 2.38 -10.47
N THR A 214 5.31 3.22 -11.50
CA THR A 214 6.42 3.40 -12.43
C THR A 214 6.65 4.86 -12.78
N ARG A 215 7.78 5.13 -13.45
CA ARG A 215 8.08 6.41 -14.09
C ARG A 215 7.33 6.55 -15.41
N LEU A 216 6.01 6.73 -15.34
CA LEU A 216 5.20 6.97 -16.53
C LEU A 216 5.78 8.11 -17.37
N PRO A 217 5.85 7.95 -18.71
CA PRO A 217 5.23 6.90 -19.53
C PRO A 217 6.00 5.57 -19.65
N GLU A 218 7.15 5.43 -18.98
CA GLU A 218 7.89 4.16 -18.98
C GLU A 218 7.23 3.14 -18.05
N GLY A 219 7.12 1.89 -18.51
CA GLY A 219 6.55 0.80 -17.74
C GLY A 219 5.03 0.83 -17.58
N ARG A 220 4.30 1.41 -18.54
CA ARG A 220 2.85 1.17 -18.67
C ARG A 220 2.55 -0.33 -18.74
N GLY A 221 1.30 -0.72 -18.56
CA GLY A 221 0.86 -2.11 -18.70
C GLY A 221 0.65 -2.80 -17.36
N HIS A 222 1.28 -3.95 -17.16
CA HIS A 222 0.96 -4.85 -16.04
C HIS A 222 2.17 -5.14 -15.16
N SER A 223 1.90 -5.57 -13.93
CA SER A 223 2.92 -6.06 -12.98
C SER A 223 4.13 -5.12 -12.77
N PRO A 224 3.91 -3.79 -12.62
CA PRO A 224 5.00 -2.80 -12.64
C PRO A 224 6.07 -3.04 -11.56
N LEU A 225 5.66 -3.45 -10.36
CA LEU A 225 6.59 -3.76 -9.28
C LEU A 225 7.51 -4.94 -9.64
N ARG A 226 6.93 -6.05 -10.11
CA ARG A 226 7.70 -7.23 -10.54
C ARG A 226 8.69 -6.88 -11.63
N TRP A 227 8.24 -6.16 -12.66
CA TRP A 227 9.09 -5.76 -13.77
C TRP A 227 10.21 -4.79 -13.36
N THR A 228 9.97 -3.91 -12.40
CA THR A 228 11.02 -3.02 -11.86
C THR A 228 12.20 -3.83 -11.33
N LEU A 229 11.94 -4.91 -10.59
CA LEU A 229 12.97 -5.80 -10.05
C LEU A 229 13.56 -6.72 -11.12
N ILE A 230 12.72 -7.37 -11.93
CA ILE A 230 13.13 -8.33 -12.98
C ILE A 230 14.02 -7.66 -14.03
N LYS A 231 13.76 -6.41 -14.39
CA LYS A 231 14.57 -5.64 -15.34
C LYS A 231 15.86 -5.09 -14.72
N GLY A 232 16.08 -5.28 -13.42
CA GLY A 232 17.26 -4.76 -12.73
C GLY A 232 17.32 -3.24 -12.71
N LEU A 233 16.16 -2.56 -12.65
CA LEU A 233 16.16 -1.09 -12.57
C LEU A 233 16.79 -0.66 -11.24
N THR A 234 17.64 0.35 -11.29
CA THR A 234 18.27 0.98 -10.10
C THR A 234 17.53 2.24 -9.65
N GLU A 235 16.62 2.75 -10.49
CA GLU A 235 15.75 3.88 -10.21
C GLU A 235 14.38 3.64 -10.85
N SER A 236 13.32 4.03 -10.16
CA SER A 236 11.94 4.04 -10.66
C SER A 236 11.20 5.24 -10.09
N ALA A 237 9.88 5.30 -10.25
CA ALA A 237 9.05 6.34 -9.67
C ALA A 237 7.66 5.81 -9.33
N ILE A 238 6.94 6.54 -8.47
CA ILE A 238 5.48 6.44 -8.36
C ILE A 238 4.85 7.61 -9.10
N SER A 239 3.76 7.36 -9.82
CA SER A 239 3.04 8.35 -10.63
C SER A 239 1.59 8.44 -10.19
N LEU A 240 1.14 9.66 -9.88
CA LEU A 240 -0.26 10.00 -9.77
C LEU A 240 -0.69 10.62 -11.10
N GLN A 241 -1.57 9.93 -11.82
CA GLN A 241 -2.03 10.34 -13.14
C GLN A 241 -3.53 10.58 -13.17
N TRP A 242 -3.98 11.39 -14.11
CA TRP A 242 -5.38 11.50 -14.49
C TRP A 242 -5.73 10.32 -15.38
N LEU A 243 -6.78 9.58 -15.05
CA LEU A 243 -7.19 8.44 -15.86
C LEU A 243 -7.93 8.90 -17.11
N THR A 244 -7.68 8.16 -18.19
CA THR A 244 -8.37 8.26 -19.48
C THR A 244 -8.78 6.86 -19.92
N GLU A 245 -9.48 6.73 -21.04
CA GLU A 245 -9.80 5.42 -21.63
C GLU A 245 -8.52 4.63 -21.96
N GLN A 246 -7.44 5.32 -22.33
CA GLN A 246 -6.16 4.68 -22.58
C GLN A 246 -5.43 4.41 -21.25
N ALA A 247 -5.19 3.12 -20.99
CA ALA A 247 -4.56 2.67 -19.76
C ALA A 247 -3.17 3.31 -19.54
N ASN A 248 -3.02 3.95 -18.39
CA ASN A 248 -1.77 4.57 -17.92
C ASN A 248 -1.17 5.66 -18.82
N ALA A 249 -1.99 6.29 -19.68
CA ALA A 249 -1.52 7.29 -20.65
C ALA A 249 -1.98 8.72 -20.36
N GLY A 250 -2.77 8.95 -19.31
CA GLY A 250 -3.27 10.30 -19.03
C GLY A 250 -2.24 11.19 -18.33
N ASP A 251 -2.56 12.48 -18.25
CA ASP A 251 -1.66 13.50 -17.71
C ASP A 251 -1.16 13.15 -16.29
N LEU A 252 0.07 13.54 -15.97
CA LEU A 252 0.64 13.43 -14.64
C LEU A 252 0.19 14.58 -13.73
N ALA A 253 -0.39 14.23 -12.59
CA ALA A 253 -0.63 15.14 -11.48
C ALA A 253 0.61 15.21 -10.57
N ASP A 254 1.23 14.09 -10.26
CA ASP A 254 2.49 14.03 -9.51
C ASP A 254 3.36 12.85 -9.95
N GLN A 255 4.67 12.96 -9.77
CA GLN A 255 5.60 11.85 -9.99
C GLN A 255 6.80 11.98 -9.06
N ARG A 256 7.14 10.91 -8.33
CA ARG A 256 8.24 10.90 -7.35
C ARG A 256 9.19 9.76 -7.65
N SER A 257 10.46 10.10 -7.86
CA SER A 257 11.49 9.11 -8.14
C SER A 257 11.99 8.46 -6.85
N PHE A 258 12.44 7.21 -6.94
CA PHE A 258 13.08 6.51 -5.84
C PHE A 258 14.13 5.52 -6.37
N PHE A 259 15.14 5.24 -5.55
CA PHE A 259 16.15 4.24 -5.87
C PHE A 259 15.67 2.83 -5.53
N VAL A 260 16.09 1.86 -6.34
CA VAL A 260 15.90 0.43 -6.13
C VAL A 260 17.26 -0.15 -5.82
N SER A 261 17.42 -0.65 -4.59
CA SER A 261 18.65 -1.31 -4.16
C SER A 261 18.81 -2.65 -4.87
N ARG A 262 20.04 -3.12 -4.95
CA ARG A 262 20.34 -4.46 -5.47
C ARG A 262 19.77 -5.54 -4.55
N GLU A 263 19.62 -5.25 -3.26
CA GLU A 263 19.09 -6.12 -2.21
C GLU A 263 17.57 -5.98 -2.03
N ASP A 264 16.91 -5.06 -2.74
CA ASP A 264 15.46 -4.96 -2.66
C ASP A 264 14.81 -6.19 -3.29
N ASP A 265 13.77 -6.69 -2.62
CA ASP A 265 12.91 -7.75 -3.11
C ASP A 265 11.47 -7.24 -3.30
N ALA A 266 10.58 -8.14 -3.72
CA ALA A 266 9.18 -7.85 -3.94
C ALA A 266 8.52 -7.18 -2.72
N ALA A 267 8.81 -7.65 -1.51
CA ALA A 267 8.19 -7.17 -0.28
C ALA A 267 8.78 -5.83 0.18
N SER A 268 10.10 -5.67 0.15
CA SER A 268 10.76 -4.41 0.53
C SER A 268 10.37 -3.27 -0.41
N LEU A 269 10.35 -3.54 -1.72
CA LEU A 269 9.95 -2.57 -2.73
C LEU A 269 8.47 -2.21 -2.60
N TYR A 270 7.60 -3.19 -2.34
CA TYR A 270 6.19 -2.95 -2.11
C TYR A 270 5.93 -2.02 -0.93
N ASN A 271 6.60 -2.26 0.20
CA ASN A 271 6.47 -1.42 1.39
C ASN A 271 6.98 0.00 1.14
N ARG A 272 8.08 0.17 0.39
CA ARG A 272 8.61 1.48 0.01
C ARG A 272 7.63 2.24 -0.88
N ILE A 273 7.09 1.59 -1.91
CA ILE A 273 6.10 2.17 -2.83
C ILE A 273 4.86 2.64 -2.06
N LEU A 274 4.30 1.78 -1.20
CA LEU A 274 3.13 2.12 -0.39
C LEU A 274 3.36 3.36 0.46
N LYS A 275 4.52 3.46 1.13
CA LYS A 275 4.88 4.64 1.93
C LYS A 275 4.90 5.90 1.07
N LEU A 276 5.57 5.85 -0.10
CA LEU A 276 5.65 6.99 -1.01
C LEU A 276 4.28 7.40 -1.55
N GLU A 277 3.40 6.43 -1.82
CA GLU A 277 2.04 6.67 -2.33
C GLU A 277 1.13 7.29 -1.27
N ILE A 278 1.27 6.90 0.00
CA ILE A 278 0.60 7.56 1.13
C ILE A 278 1.03 9.03 1.21
N GLU A 279 2.35 9.29 1.21
CA GLU A 279 2.89 10.65 1.22
C GLU A 279 2.42 11.46 -0.01
N GLN A 280 2.33 10.83 -1.18
CA GLN A 280 1.86 11.45 -2.42
C GLN A 280 0.38 11.82 -2.34
N MET A 281 -0.46 10.95 -1.76
CA MET A 281 -1.88 11.23 -1.57
C MET A 281 -2.10 12.34 -0.52
N GLU A 282 -1.33 12.36 0.56
CA GLU A 282 -1.40 13.41 1.58
C GLU A 282 -1.13 14.80 1.00
N GLU A 283 -0.13 14.93 0.13
CA GLU A 283 0.15 16.20 -0.55
C GLU A 283 -0.86 16.52 -1.67
N ALA A 284 -1.44 15.50 -2.29
CA ALA A 284 -2.47 15.67 -3.30
C ALA A 284 -3.80 16.17 -2.70
N LEU A 285 -4.16 15.74 -1.49
CA LEU A 285 -5.45 16.07 -0.86
C LEU A 285 -5.74 17.59 -0.78
N PRO A 286 -4.85 18.45 -0.25
CA PRO A 286 -5.05 19.90 -0.29
C PRO A 286 -5.26 20.46 -1.71
N ARG A 287 -4.56 19.88 -2.71
CA ARG A 287 -4.68 20.25 -4.12
C ARG A 287 -5.95 19.72 -4.78
N MET A 288 -6.54 18.65 -4.26
CA MET A 288 -7.85 18.16 -4.68
C MET A 288 -8.95 19.07 -4.12
N ILE A 289 -8.83 19.50 -2.86
CA ILE A 289 -9.78 20.42 -2.21
C ILE A 289 -9.86 21.74 -2.97
N ASN A 290 -8.72 22.33 -3.31
CA ASN A 290 -8.66 23.61 -4.03
C ASN A 290 -8.78 23.47 -5.56
N ARG A 291 -8.91 22.24 -6.08
CA ARG A 291 -8.96 21.89 -7.52
C ARG A 291 -7.77 22.42 -8.32
N SER A 292 -6.58 22.39 -7.74
CA SER A 292 -5.33 22.88 -8.35
C SER A 292 -4.32 21.78 -8.68
N LEU A 293 -4.74 20.51 -8.73
CA LEU A 293 -3.87 19.43 -9.20
C LEU A 293 -3.43 19.70 -10.65
N PRO A 294 -2.13 19.64 -10.95
CA PRO A 294 -1.64 19.95 -12.28
C PRO A 294 -1.99 18.84 -13.28
N ARG A 295 -1.95 19.18 -14.57
CA ARG A 295 -2.08 18.26 -15.69
C ARG A 295 -0.86 18.43 -16.57
N ARG A 296 0.06 17.47 -16.50
CA ARG A 296 1.29 17.46 -17.29
C ARG A 296 1.22 16.31 -18.30
N PRO A 297 1.12 16.57 -19.61
CA PRO A 297 1.12 15.51 -20.61
C PRO A 297 2.35 14.61 -20.48
N GLN A 298 2.15 13.31 -20.70
CA GLN A 298 3.25 12.36 -20.77
C GLN A 298 4.00 12.53 -22.11
N ASP A 299 5.31 12.27 -22.12
CA ASP A 299 6.12 12.26 -23.35
C ASP A 299 6.00 10.91 -24.07
N GLU A 300 5.09 10.83 -25.04
CA GLU A 300 4.81 9.59 -25.77
C GLU A 300 6.05 8.98 -26.46
N SER A 301 7.10 9.75 -26.74
CA SER A 301 8.35 9.21 -27.31
C SER A 301 9.11 8.28 -26.35
N ARG A 302 8.83 8.36 -25.05
CA ARG A 302 9.40 7.52 -23.99
C ARG A 302 8.48 6.39 -23.54
N ALA A 303 7.29 6.28 -24.11
CA ALA A 303 6.31 5.30 -23.67
C ALA A 303 6.81 3.87 -23.92
N THR A 304 6.78 3.05 -22.86
CA THR A 304 7.03 1.61 -22.95
C THR A 304 5.92 0.85 -22.25
N CYS A 305 5.59 -0.33 -22.75
CA CYS A 305 4.56 -1.20 -22.17
C CYS A 305 5.18 -2.53 -21.75
N TRP A 306 4.92 -2.93 -20.51
CA TRP A 306 5.36 -4.20 -19.96
C TRP A 306 4.20 -5.21 -19.97
N PRO A 307 4.44 -6.43 -20.49
CA PRO A 307 3.37 -7.39 -20.69
C PRO A 307 2.91 -7.98 -19.35
N LEU A 308 1.69 -8.53 -19.37
CA LEU A 308 1.22 -9.40 -18.31
C LEU A 308 2.11 -10.65 -18.25
N ARG A 309 2.58 -10.99 -17.05
CA ARG A 309 3.37 -12.20 -16.82
C ARG A 309 2.47 -13.42 -16.63
N GLN A 310 2.87 -14.54 -17.22
CA GLN A 310 2.30 -15.87 -17.07
C GLN A 310 3.21 -16.74 -16.21
N ASP A 311 2.71 -17.84 -15.65
CA ASP A 311 3.53 -18.76 -14.84
C ASP A 311 4.73 -19.33 -15.63
N ALA A 312 4.62 -19.49 -16.95
CA ALA A 312 5.74 -19.90 -17.79
C ALA A 312 6.88 -18.86 -17.83
N ASP A 313 6.58 -17.57 -17.66
CA ASP A 313 7.59 -16.50 -17.65
C ASP A 313 8.44 -16.54 -16.38
N ASP A 314 7.93 -17.14 -15.30
CA ASP A 314 8.56 -17.20 -13.98
C ASP A 314 9.55 -18.39 -13.86
N ARG A 315 9.70 -19.19 -14.93
CA ARG A 315 10.76 -20.20 -15.05
C ARG A 315 12.10 -19.54 -15.31
N LEU A 316 13.12 -19.93 -14.55
CA LEU A 316 14.49 -19.48 -14.71
C LEU A 316 15.16 -20.12 -15.92
N ASP A 317 15.78 -19.31 -16.77
CA ASP A 317 16.73 -19.76 -17.79
C ASP A 317 18.14 -19.56 -17.27
N TRP A 318 18.77 -20.65 -16.82
CA TRP A 318 20.12 -20.61 -16.23
C TRP A 318 21.22 -20.18 -17.21
N ARG A 319 20.94 -20.12 -18.51
CA ARG A 319 21.88 -19.60 -19.52
C ARG A 319 21.95 -18.08 -19.52
N GLN A 320 21.04 -17.39 -18.82
CA GLN A 320 21.09 -15.94 -18.65
C GLN A 320 22.24 -15.53 -17.71
N PRO A 321 22.70 -14.27 -17.77
CA PRO A 321 23.62 -13.71 -16.77
C PRO A 321 23.09 -13.89 -15.35
N ALA A 322 23.98 -14.15 -14.39
CA ALA A 322 23.57 -14.46 -13.02
C ALA A 322 22.72 -13.34 -12.38
N GLU A 323 23.01 -12.08 -12.71
CA GLU A 323 22.24 -10.92 -12.25
C GLU A 323 20.79 -10.93 -12.77
N VAL A 324 20.55 -11.40 -14.00
CA VAL A 324 19.19 -11.51 -14.57
C VAL A 324 18.37 -12.58 -13.84
N ILE A 325 19.02 -13.70 -13.50
CA ILE A 325 18.41 -14.79 -12.73
C ILE A 325 18.09 -14.28 -11.31
N TYR A 326 19.04 -13.61 -10.66
CA TYR A 326 18.88 -13.03 -9.33
C TYR A 326 17.74 -12.00 -9.30
N ASN A 327 17.69 -11.09 -10.28
CA ASN A 327 16.61 -10.11 -10.46
C ASN A 327 15.24 -10.77 -10.62
N SER A 328 15.18 -11.92 -11.30
CA SER A 328 13.96 -12.71 -11.42
C SER A 328 13.53 -13.30 -10.07
N ILE A 329 14.47 -13.88 -9.31
CA ILE A 329 14.22 -14.44 -7.98
C ILE A 329 13.67 -13.37 -7.03
N ARG A 330 14.38 -12.24 -6.86
CA ARG A 330 13.94 -11.17 -5.94
C ARG A 330 12.66 -10.48 -6.40
N GLY A 331 12.40 -10.43 -7.71
CA GLY A 331 11.19 -9.85 -8.29
C GLY A 331 9.94 -10.73 -8.19
N LEU A 332 10.12 -12.04 -8.00
CA LEU A 332 9.06 -13.04 -8.00
C LEU A 332 8.89 -13.74 -6.65
N THR A 333 9.71 -13.41 -5.65
CA THR A 333 9.57 -13.93 -4.29
C THR A 333 8.27 -13.45 -3.61
N ALA A 334 8.04 -13.87 -2.38
CA ALA A 334 6.84 -13.56 -1.60
C ALA A 334 6.51 -12.05 -1.67
N PRO A 335 5.24 -11.67 -1.91
CA PRO A 335 4.03 -12.51 -1.85
C PRO A 335 3.62 -13.15 -3.19
N TYR A 336 4.50 -13.20 -4.19
CA TYR A 336 4.21 -13.85 -5.48
C TYR A 336 4.50 -15.36 -5.44
N SER A 337 4.42 -16.02 -6.60
CA SER A 337 4.51 -17.49 -6.72
C SER A 337 5.94 -18.06 -6.73
N GLY A 338 6.96 -17.22 -6.62
CA GLY A 338 8.37 -17.60 -6.66
C GLY A 338 8.87 -17.92 -8.07
N ALA A 339 10.11 -17.52 -8.35
CA ALA A 339 10.81 -17.98 -9.55
C ALA A 339 11.14 -19.46 -9.40
N TYR A 340 11.12 -20.24 -10.48
CA TYR A 340 11.33 -21.69 -10.37
C TYR A 340 12.19 -22.27 -11.46
N THR A 341 12.71 -23.47 -11.19
CA THR A 341 13.44 -24.31 -12.14
C THR A 341 12.95 -25.76 -12.02
N PHE A 342 13.39 -26.65 -12.90
CA PHE A 342 13.15 -28.08 -12.73
C PHE A 342 14.39 -28.83 -12.28
N TRP A 343 14.17 -29.79 -11.38
CA TRP A 343 15.13 -30.84 -11.03
C TRP A 343 14.35 -32.15 -10.94
N ARG A 344 14.83 -33.21 -11.60
CA ARG A 344 14.15 -34.52 -11.66
C ARG A 344 12.65 -34.42 -12.00
N ASP A 345 12.34 -33.60 -13.01
CA ASP A 345 10.97 -33.35 -13.51
C ASP A 345 9.99 -32.77 -12.48
N ARG A 346 10.48 -32.28 -11.34
CA ARG A 346 9.68 -31.60 -10.31
C ARG A 346 10.07 -30.14 -10.22
N ARG A 347 9.08 -29.29 -9.91
CA ARG A 347 9.30 -27.86 -9.72
C ARG A 347 10.12 -27.63 -8.45
N LEU A 348 11.16 -26.83 -8.57
CA LEU A 348 11.92 -26.27 -7.46
C LEU A 348 11.78 -24.75 -7.51
N THR A 349 10.99 -24.20 -6.60
CA THR A 349 10.84 -22.76 -6.43
C THR A 349 12.01 -22.22 -5.62
N ILE A 350 12.54 -21.06 -6.00
CA ILE A 350 13.65 -20.37 -5.34
C ILE A 350 13.11 -19.07 -4.76
N TRP A 351 13.11 -19.00 -3.43
CA TRP A 351 12.53 -17.88 -2.68
C TRP A 351 13.56 -16.82 -2.32
N LYS A 352 14.80 -17.23 -2.04
CA LYS A 352 15.88 -16.33 -1.66
C LYS A 352 17.20 -16.77 -2.27
N ALA A 353 17.90 -15.83 -2.89
CA ALA A 353 19.24 -15.99 -3.40
C ALA A 353 20.05 -14.71 -3.20
N ASP A 354 21.37 -14.80 -3.29
CA ASP A 354 22.30 -13.68 -3.41
C ASP A 354 23.17 -13.83 -4.67
N LEU A 355 23.66 -12.70 -5.19
CA LEU A 355 24.64 -12.73 -6.27
C LEU A 355 26.04 -12.77 -5.67
N ARG A 356 26.85 -13.75 -6.07
CA ARG A 356 28.21 -13.97 -5.56
C ARG A 356 29.26 -13.55 -6.56
N ASP A 357 29.21 -12.29 -6.97
CA ASP A 357 30.25 -11.65 -7.79
C ASP A 357 31.52 -11.30 -6.97
N ASP A 358 31.46 -11.51 -5.65
CA ASP A 358 32.62 -11.51 -4.75
C ASP A 358 33.52 -12.74 -4.90
N LEU A 359 33.02 -13.82 -5.52
CA LEU A 359 33.72 -15.10 -5.66
C LEU A 359 34.25 -15.29 -7.08
N PRO A 360 35.42 -15.95 -7.24
CA PRO A 360 35.93 -16.27 -8.56
C PRO A 360 35.02 -17.29 -9.27
N PRO A 361 34.87 -17.22 -10.61
CA PRO A 361 34.11 -18.19 -11.37
C PRO A 361 34.54 -19.64 -11.08
N ARG A 362 33.59 -20.57 -11.15
CA ARG A 362 33.84 -22.01 -11.00
C ARG A 362 33.64 -22.71 -12.35
N PRO A 363 34.41 -23.78 -12.64
CA PRO A 363 34.12 -24.64 -13.78
C PRO A 363 32.76 -25.31 -13.61
N GLY A 364 32.08 -25.57 -14.72
CA GLY A 364 30.74 -26.16 -14.74
C GLY A 364 29.87 -25.55 -15.82
N GLU A 365 28.69 -26.14 -16.02
CA GLU A 365 27.69 -25.66 -16.97
C GLU A 365 26.72 -24.66 -16.30
N PRO A 366 26.03 -23.81 -17.07
CA PRO A 366 24.96 -22.97 -16.52
C PRO A 366 23.86 -23.83 -15.87
N GLY A 367 23.47 -23.44 -14.65
CA GLY A 367 22.50 -24.15 -13.81
C GLY A 367 23.11 -25.28 -12.97
N GLU A 368 24.42 -25.48 -13.03
CA GLU A 368 25.12 -26.51 -12.25
C GLU A 368 25.45 -26.04 -10.83
N ILE A 369 25.18 -26.89 -9.85
CA ILE A 369 25.63 -26.75 -8.47
C ILE A 369 27.12 -27.05 -8.41
N VAL A 370 27.92 -26.05 -8.05
CA VAL A 370 29.40 -26.16 -8.07
C VAL A 370 29.99 -26.38 -6.68
N GLU A 371 29.38 -25.78 -5.65
CA GLU A 371 29.92 -25.74 -4.29
C GLU A 371 28.80 -25.38 -3.30
N THR A 372 29.08 -25.53 -2.01
CA THR A 372 28.23 -25.02 -0.92
C THR A 372 29.04 -24.09 -0.03
N LEU A 373 28.43 -23.01 0.44
CA LEU A 373 29.01 -22.12 1.44
C LEU A 373 28.25 -22.30 2.76
N PRO A 374 28.78 -23.08 3.71
CA PRO A 374 28.18 -23.16 5.04
C PRO A 374 28.45 -21.87 5.83
N ALA A 375 27.40 -21.32 6.45
CA ALA A 375 27.53 -20.31 7.49
C ALA A 375 27.67 -21.01 8.85
N LEU A 376 28.56 -20.51 9.71
CA LEU A 376 28.84 -21.13 11.01
C LEU A 376 27.59 -21.09 11.91
N GLY A 377 26.95 -22.25 12.07
CA GLY A 377 25.84 -22.44 13.01
C GLY A 377 24.46 -22.01 12.49
N ASP A 378 24.34 -21.56 11.23
CA ASP A 378 23.07 -21.13 10.64
C ASP A 378 22.84 -21.76 9.26
N PHE A 379 21.82 -22.62 9.18
CA PHE A 379 21.41 -23.28 7.93
C PHE A 379 20.73 -22.30 6.95
N GLU A 380 20.15 -21.21 7.42
CA GLU A 380 19.47 -20.21 6.58
C GLU A 380 20.44 -19.23 5.93
N GLU A 381 21.58 -18.96 6.58
CA GLU A 381 22.68 -18.18 6.00
C GLU A 381 23.58 -19.02 5.10
N SER A 382 23.54 -20.35 5.23
CA SER A 382 24.24 -21.27 4.33
C SER A 382 23.62 -21.25 2.93
N SER A 383 24.45 -21.40 1.90
CA SER A 383 23.98 -21.38 0.51
C SER A 383 24.54 -22.49 -0.37
N VAL A 384 23.77 -22.83 -1.41
CA VAL A 384 24.19 -23.72 -2.48
C VAL A 384 24.56 -22.85 -3.69
N LEU A 385 25.82 -22.91 -4.13
CA LEU A 385 26.30 -22.10 -5.24
C LEU A 385 25.96 -22.73 -6.57
N VAL A 386 25.26 -21.97 -7.41
CA VAL A 386 24.84 -22.36 -8.75
C VAL A 386 25.48 -21.42 -9.78
N ARG A 387 26.01 -21.99 -10.85
CA ARG A 387 26.68 -21.23 -11.90
C ARG A 387 25.66 -20.58 -12.85
N GLY A 388 25.70 -19.26 -13.03
CA GLY A 388 24.97 -18.54 -14.06
C GLY A 388 25.58 -18.69 -15.46
N GLY A 389 24.91 -18.16 -16.48
CA GLY A 389 25.33 -18.28 -17.88
C GLY A 389 26.65 -17.57 -18.20
N ASP A 390 26.93 -16.48 -17.50
CA ASP A 390 28.15 -15.68 -17.56
C ASP A 390 29.28 -16.20 -16.67
N GLY A 391 29.05 -17.29 -15.92
CA GLY A 391 30.00 -17.89 -15.00
C GLY A 391 30.04 -17.26 -13.60
N VAL A 392 29.27 -16.18 -13.37
CA VAL A 392 29.04 -15.62 -12.03
C VAL A 392 28.16 -16.59 -11.24
N LEU A 393 28.35 -16.67 -9.93
CA LEU A 393 27.64 -17.60 -9.07
C LEU A 393 26.43 -16.94 -8.41
N LEU A 394 25.35 -17.72 -8.25
CA LEU A 394 24.23 -17.39 -7.37
C LEU A 394 24.29 -18.30 -6.14
N GLY A 395 24.18 -17.74 -4.94
CA GLY A 395 23.98 -18.51 -3.72
C GLY A 395 22.48 -18.69 -3.48
N LEU A 396 22.00 -19.93 -3.53
CA LEU A 396 20.62 -20.25 -3.20
C LEU A 396 20.50 -20.48 -1.70
N HIS A 397 19.59 -19.75 -1.04
CA HIS A 397 19.37 -19.84 0.40
C HIS A 397 18.07 -20.57 0.73
N GLN A 398 16.94 -20.10 0.22
CA GLN A 398 15.62 -20.65 0.51
C GLN A 398 14.96 -21.16 -0.77
N VAL A 399 14.46 -22.38 -0.70
CA VAL A 399 13.85 -23.10 -1.82
C VAL A 399 12.64 -23.89 -1.36
N GLN A 400 11.79 -24.26 -2.29
CA GLN A 400 10.65 -25.12 -2.02
C GLN A 400 10.54 -26.16 -3.12
N TRP A 401 10.61 -27.42 -2.72
CA TRP A 401 10.38 -28.55 -3.58
C TRP A 401 8.87 -28.75 -3.77
N GLU A 402 8.42 -29.08 -4.98
CA GLU A 402 7.00 -29.19 -5.31
C GLU A 402 6.22 -30.09 -4.33
N GLY A 403 5.22 -29.53 -3.66
CA GLY A 403 4.38 -30.23 -2.68
C GLY A 403 4.95 -30.29 -1.25
N GLU A 404 6.13 -29.73 -1.02
CA GLU A 404 6.80 -29.67 0.29
C GLU A 404 6.73 -28.26 0.89
N GLU A 405 7.15 -28.12 2.14
CA GLU A 405 7.34 -26.82 2.79
C GLU A 405 8.61 -26.12 2.27
N GLU A 406 8.65 -24.78 2.42
CA GLU A 406 9.85 -23.99 2.18
C GLU A 406 10.97 -24.42 3.15
N THR A 407 12.19 -24.54 2.64
CA THR A 407 13.36 -24.99 3.40
C THR A 407 14.65 -24.37 2.86
N SER A 408 15.71 -24.43 3.67
CA SER A 408 17.06 -24.09 3.23
C SER A 408 17.52 -24.97 2.06
N ALA A 409 18.15 -24.38 1.05
CA ALA A 409 18.81 -25.11 -0.04
C ALA A 409 19.94 -25.99 0.49
N TYR A 410 20.65 -25.51 1.53
CA TYR A 410 21.69 -26.27 2.19
C TYR A 410 21.12 -27.49 2.94
N HIS A 411 19.92 -27.40 3.50
CA HIS A 411 19.22 -28.57 4.06
C HIS A 411 18.98 -29.64 2.98
N LEU A 412 18.48 -29.27 1.79
CA LEU A 412 18.32 -30.21 0.69
C LEU A 412 19.65 -30.81 0.21
N TRP A 413 20.75 -30.06 0.31
CA TRP A 413 22.09 -30.58 0.03
C TRP A 413 22.55 -31.60 1.08
N VAL A 414 22.37 -31.32 2.37
CA VAL A 414 22.69 -32.26 3.47
C VAL A 414 21.88 -33.55 3.38
N MET A 415 20.62 -33.45 2.95
CA MET A 415 19.76 -34.61 2.70
C MET A 415 20.12 -35.38 1.41
N GLY A 416 21.09 -34.90 0.63
CA GLY A 416 21.54 -35.52 -0.63
C GLY A 416 20.59 -35.34 -1.81
N VAL A 417 19.58 -34.47 -1.68
CA VAL A 417 18.64 -34.11 -2.76
C VAL A 417 19.35 -33.23 -3.79
N LEU A 418 20.10 -32.24 -3.29
CA LEU A 418 21.03 -31.42 -4.06
C LEU A 418 22.46 -31.90 -3.81
N ARG A 419 23.34 -31.80 -4.80
CA ARG A 419 24.76 -32.16 -4.69
C ARG A 419 25.56 -31.50 -5.81
N ASN A 420 26.87 -31.41 -5.66
CA ASN A 420 27.73 -30.86 -6.71
C ASN A 420 27.58 -31.67 -8.01
N GLY A 421 27.58 -30.98 -9.14
CA GLY A 421 27.33 -31.54 -10.47
C GLY A 421 25.86 -31.74 -10.83
N VAL A 422 24.92 -31.48 -9.90
CA VAL A 422 23.49 -31.39 -10.25
C VAL A 422 23.29 -30.17 -11.13
N ARG A 423 22.62 -30.37 -12.26
CA ARG A 423 22.28 -29.30 -13.20
C ARG A 423 20.77 -29.12 -13.26
N PHE A 424 20.33 -27.90 -12.98
CA PHE A 424 18.96 -27.50 -13.16
C PHE A 424 18.64 -27.27 -14.63
N SER A 425 17.40 -27.59 -15.01
CA SER A 425 16.88 -27.44 -16.38
C SER A 425 15.89 -26.30 -16.50
#